data_AF-A0AAV5BAM4-F1
#
_entry.id   AF-A0AAV5BAM4-F1
#
_cell.length_a   1.000
_cell.length_b   1.000
_cell.length_c   1.000
_cell.angle_alpha   90.00
_cell.angle_beta   90.00
_cell.angle_gamma   90.00
#
_symmetry.space_group_name_H-M   'P 1'
#
loop_
_entity.id
_entity.type
_entity.pdbx_description
1 polymer ?
#
loop_
_entity_poly.entity_id
_entity_poly.type
_entity_poly.pdbx_seq_one_letter_code
_entity_poly.pdbx_strand_id
1 'polypeptide(L)'
;MKRNGIGTASFVFAIFVLIMTCLGVLSMYQASLQHSMSVRSIEYSQNYYDALSRVSRKIAGMQTHDSDKKEQTLIEPIDDTLDLVVTVKVENDQYRIENQYTHNHDLWKEDDSVQVWNGKE
;
A
#
# COMPACT_ATOMS: atom_id res chain seq x y z
N MET A 1 21.10 -29.17 -54.11
CA MET A 1 21.13 -27.91 -53.33
C MET A 1 19.83 -27.79 -52.55
N LYS A 2 19.90 -27.72 -51.22
CA LYS A 2 18.75 -27.73 -50.28
C LYS A 2 17.92 -26.44 -50.42
N ARG A 3 16.66 -26.54 -50.84
CA ARG A 3 15.65 -25.44 -50.82
C ARG A 3 14.90 -25.41 -49.47
N ASN A 4 15.63 -25.34 -48.34
CA ASN A 4 15.03 -25.33 -47.00
C ASN A 4 15.09 -23.97 -46.29
N GLY A 5 15.52 -22.90 -46.96
CA GLY A 5 15.82 -21.61 -46.31
C GLY A 5 14.67 -20.62 -46.19
N ILE A 6 13.61 -20.74 -47.00
CA ILE A 6 12.54 -19.71 -47.07
C ILE A 6 11.44 -20.00 -46.04
N GLY A 7 11.06 -21.26 -45.84
CA GLY A 7 10.01 -21.62 -44.88
C GLY A 7 10.42 -21.50 -43.41
N THR A 8 11.70 -21.72 -43.09
CA THR A 8 12.23 -21.61 -41.72
C THR A 8 12.38 -20.16 -41.29
N ALA A 9 12.82 -19.27 -42.19
CA ALA A 9 12.93 -17.84 -41.90
C ALA A 9 11.56 -17.19 -41.60
N SER A 10 10.52 -17.51 -42.37
CA SER A 10 9.15 -17.02 -42.12
C SER A 10 8.56 -17.54 -40.81
N PHE A 11 8.83 -18.79 -40.45
CA PHE A 11 8.39 -19.37 -39.17
C PHE A 11 9.07 -18.70 -37.97
N VAL A 12 10.39 -18.47 -38.05
CA VAL A 12 11.14 -17.76 -37.01
C VAL A 12 10.64 -16.32 -36.86
N PHE A 13 10.33 -15.63 -37.96
CA PHE A 13 9.77 -14.28 -37.92
C PHE A 13 8.40 -14.24 -37.24
N ALA A 14 7.51 -15.20 -37.54
CA ALA A 14 6.19 -15.30 -36.90
C ALA A 14 6.31 -15.51 -35.38
N ILE A 15 7.23 -16.38 -34.94
CA ILE A 15 7.52 -16.60 -33.51
C ILE A 15 8.06 -15.31 -32.87
N PHE A 16 8.97 -14.62 -33.55
CA PHE A 16 9.56 -13.39 -33.02
C PHE A 16 8.51 -12.29 -32.82
N VAL A 17 7.60 -12.12 -33.78
CA VAL A 17 6.46 -11.19 -33.65
C VAL A 17 5.58 -11.58 -32.47
N LEU A 18 5.27 -12.87 -32.31
CA LEU A 18 4.44 -13.36 -31.21
C LEU A 18 5.10 -13.11 -29.84
N ILE A 19 6.41 -13.36 -29.72
CA ILE A 19 7.18 -13.04 -28.50
C ILE A 19 7.14 -11.53 -28.22
N MET A 20 7.37 -10.69 -29.23
CA MET A 20 7.29 -9.24 -29.09
C MET A 20 5.90 -8.79 -28.63
N THR A 21 4.83 -9.38 -29.17
CA THR A 21 3.46 -9.10 -28.72
C THR A 21 3.25 -9.51 -27.26
N CYS A 22 3.69 -10.70 -26.87
CA CYS A 22 3.59 -11.16 -25.48
C CYS A 22 4.36 -10.25 -24.51
N LEU A 23 5.59 -9.84 -24.85
CA LEU A 23 6.39 -8.92 -24.05
C LEU A 23 5.77 -7.52 -24.00
N GLY A 24 5.18 -7.06 -25.09
CA GLY A 24 4.45 -5.79 -25.14
C GLY A 24 3.25 -5.78 -24.18
N VAL A 25 2.42 -6.82 -24.20
CA VAL A 25 1.28 -6.93 -23.28
C VAL A 25 1.75 -7.05 -21.82
N LEU A 26 2.79 -7.85 -21.56
CA LEU A 26 3.33 -8.02 -20.21
C LEU A 26 3.91 -6.71 -19.65
N SER A 27 4.61 -5.93 -20.47
CA SER A 27 5.17 -4.64 -20.06
C SER A 27 4.08 -3.60 -19.77
N MET A 28 3.01 -3.55 -20.57
CA MET A 28 1.85 -2.69 -20.29
C MET A 28 1.18 -3.07 -18.96
N TYR A 29 1.01 -4.37 -18.70
CA TYR A 29 0.44 -4.85 -17.45
C TYR A 29 1.30 -4.46 -16.24
N GLN A 30 2.62 -4.66 -16.33
CA GLN A 30 3.55 -4.25 -15.26
C GLN A 30 3.54 -2.73 -15.04
N ALA A 31 3.52 -1.93 -16.11
CA ALA A 31 3.45 -0.47 -16.01
C ALA A 31 2.16 -0.01 -15.33
N SER A 32 1.03 -0.64 -15.64
CA SER A 32 -0.26 -0.34 -14.98
C SER A 32 -0.24 -0.70 -13.50
N LEU A 33 0.28 -1.87 -13.14
CA LEU A 33 0.44 -2.28 -11.74
C LEU A 33 1.36 -1.33 -10.97
N GLN A 34 2.50 -0.96 -11.54
CA GLN A 34 3.44 -0.03 -10.92
C GLN A 34 2.82 1.36 -10.76
N HIS A 35 2.08 1.84 -11.74
CA HIS A 35 1.37 3.11 -11.64
C HIS A 35 0.32 3.07 -10.52
N SER A 36 -0.51 2.03 -10.47
CA SER A 36 -1.52 1.86 -9.41
C SER A 36 -0.89 1.78 -8.02
N MET A 37 0.19 1.00 -7.85
CA MET A 37 0.92 0.93 -6.58
C MET A 37 1.54 2.28 -6.21
N SER A 38 2.08 3.02 -7.18
CA SER A 38 2.63 4.36 -6.94
C SER A 38 1.56 5.34 -6.47
N VAL A 39 0.41 5.39 -7.16
CA VAL A 39 -0.72 6.25 -6.78
C VAL A 39 -1.20 5.91 -5.37
N ARG A 40 -1.42 4.62 -5.07
CA ARG A 40 -1.83 4.15 -3.74
C ARG A 40 -0.80 4.51 -2.66
N SER A 41 0.50 4.41 -2.96
CA SER A 41 1.55 4.80 -2.01
C SER A 41 1.57 6.30 -1.74
N ILE A 42 1.31 7.13 -2.75
CA ILE A 42 1.24 8.58 -2.59
C ILE A 42 0.02 8.96 -1.75
N GLU A 43 -1.14 8.38 -2.07
CA GLU A 43 -2.39 8.61 -1.36
C GLU A 43 -2.27 8.18 0.11
N TYR A 44 -1.72 7.00 0.39
CA TYR A 44 -1.44 6.55 1.74
C TYR A 44 -0.56 7.54 2.50
N SER A 45 0.52 8.03 1.88
CA SER A 45 1.41 8.99 2.52
C SER A 45 0.69 10.30 2.84
N GLN A 46 -0.15 10.81 1.93
CA GLN A 46 -0.92 12.03 2.16
C GLN A 46 -1.89 11.85 3.33
N ASN A 47 -2.68 10.79 3.29
CA ASN A 47 -3.66 10.47 4.34
C ASN A 47 -3.00 10.27 5.71
N TYR A 48 -1.82 9.65 5.75
CA TYR A 48 -1.05 9.46 6.97
C TYR A 48 -0.61 10.79 7.58
N TYR A 49 -0.07 11.71 6.78
CA TYR A 49 0.32 13.03 7.28
C TYR A 49 -0.88 13.88 7.68
N ASP A 50 -2.02 13.73 7.00
CA ASP A 50 -3.27 14.37 7.39
C ASP A 50 -3.77 13.85 8.75
N ALA A 51 -3.73 12.53 8.98
CA ALA A 51 -4.04 11.93 10.27
C ALA A 51 -3.10 12.45 11.38
N LEU A 52 -1.79 12.51 11.10
CA LEU A 52 -0.81 13.06 12.04
C LEU A 52 -1.07 14.54 12.37
N SER A 53 -1.53 15.33 11.39
CA SER A 53 -1.92 16.73 11.61
C SER A 53 -3.16 16.86 12.51
N ARG A 54 -4.13 15.94 12.40
CA ARG A 54 -5.30 15.88 13.27
C ARG A 54 -4.92 15.52 14.70
N VAL A 55 -4.05 14.51 14.88
CA VAL A 55 -3.46 14.17 16.17
C VAL A 55 -2.76 15.39 16.78
N SER A 56 -1.91 16.07 16.01
CA SER A 56 -1.17 17.24 16.49
C SER A 56 -2.09 18.38 16.95
N ARG A 57 -3.18 18.63 16.22
CA ARG A 57 -4.20 19.62 16.62
C ARG A 57 -4.94 19.21 17.89
N LYS A 58 -5.26 17.92 18.06
CA LYS A 58 -5.84 17.40 19.30
C LYS A 58 -4.89 17.60 20.48
N ILE A 59 -3.61 17.28 20.32
CA ILE A 59 -2.58 17.50 21.35
C ILE A 59 -2.49 18.98 21.73
N ALA A 60 -2.42 19.87 20.74
CA ALA A 60 -2.37 21.32 20.99
C ALA A 60 -3.63 21.81 21.74
N GLY A 61 -4.82 21.32 21.40
CA GLY A 61 -6.07 21.66 22.08
C GLY A 61 -6.14 21.13 23.53
N MET A 62 -5.61 19.94 23.78
CA MET A 62 -5.51 19.38 25.14
C MET A 62 -4.56 20.21 26.01
N GLN A 63 -3.50 20.77 25.43
CA GLN A 63 -2.54 21.60 26.15
C GLN A 63 -3.13 22.94 26.63
N THR A 64 -4.15 23.47 25.96
CA THR A 64 -4.81 24.75 26.29
C THR A 64 -6.02 24.63 27.22
N HIS A 65 -6.65 23.46 27.33
CA HIS A 65 -7.94 23.32 28.03
C HIS A 65 -7.98 22.31 29.16
N ASP A 66 -6.99 21.43 29.31
CA ASP A 66 -7.08 20.32 30.24
C ASP A 66 -6.22 20.53 31.51
N SER A 67 -6.91 20.62 32.66
CA SER A 67 -6.30 20.74 33.98
C SER A 67 -5.86 19.39 34.56
N ASP A 68 -6.34 18.28 33.99
CA ASP A 68 -6.07 16.91 34.43
C ASP A 68 -5.19 16.19 33.39
N LYS A 69 -3.95 16.65 33.28
CA LYS A 69 -2.95 16.10 32.35
C LYS A 69 -2.65 14.64 32.70
N LYS A 70 -3.25 13.71 31.95
CA LYS A 70 -3.05 12.25 32.06
C LYS A 70 -2.57 11.67 30.74
N GLU A 71 -2.06 10.45 30.78
CA GLU A 71 -1.76 9.68 29.58
C GLU A 71 -3.04 9.43 28.78
N GLN A 72 -3.00 9.66 27.46
CA GLN A 72 -4.15 9.48 26.58
C GLN A 72 -3.72 8.78 25.29
N THR A 73 -4.61 7.95 24.75
CA THR A 73 -4.42 7.34 23.43
C THR A 73 -5.35 8.01 22.43
N LEU A 74 -4.77 8.59 21.38
CA LEU A 74 -5.47 9.23 20.28
C LEU A 74 -5.50 8.27 19.09
N ILE A 75 -6.67 8.14 18.47
CA ILE A 75 -6.87 7.31 17.30
C ILE A 75 -7.42 8.20 16.19
N GLU A 76 -6.80 8.14 15.02
CA GLU A 76 -7.21 8.87 13.82
C GLU A 76 -7.19 7.95 12.61
N PRO A 77 -8.25 7.88 11.80
CA PRO A 77 -8.25 7.07 10.59
C PRO A 77 -7.26 7.63 9.58
N ILE A 78 -6.50 6.75 8.93
CA ILE A 78 -5.69 7.05 7.75
C ILE A 78 -6.54 6.77 6.52
N ASP A 79 -7.15 5.58 6.45
CA ASP A 79 -8.11 5.19 5.42
C ASP A 79 -9.18 4.26 6.02
N ASP A 80 -10.00 3.63 5.18
CA ASP A 80 -11.08 2.74 5.62
C ASP A 80 -10.59 1.47 6.36
N THR A 81 -9.30 1.15 6.26
CA THR A 81 -8.69 -0.08 6.76
C THR A 81 -7.59 0.17 7.79
N LEU A 82 -7.02 1.38 7.83
CA LEU A 82 -5.87 1.74 8.66
C LEU A 82 -6.19 2.90 9.59
N ASP A 83 -5.86 2.73 10.87
CA ASP A 83 -5.85 3.80 11.87
C ASP A 83 -4.42 4.14 12.29
N LEU A 84 -4.19 5.43 12.55
CA LEU A 84 -3.03 5.92 13.28
C LEU A 84 -3.36 5.96 14.78
N VAL A 85 -2.61 5.19 15.57
CA VAL A 85 -2.73 5.17 17.03
C VAL A 85 -1.52 5.87 17.64
N VAL A 86 -1.77 6.90 18.46
CA VAL A 86 -0.74 7.71 19.12
C VAL A 86 -1.02 7.77 20.61
N THR A 87 -0.12 7.20 21.41
CA THR A 87 -0.14 7.32 22.87
C THR A 87 0.68 8.53 23.27
N VAL A 88 0.06 9.45 24.00
CA VAL A 88 0.70 10.64 24.55
C VAL A 88 0.77 10.56 26.06
N LYS A 89 1.93 10.95 26.60
CA LYS A 89 2.20 11.01 28.02
C LYS A 89 2.55 12.43 28.41
N VAL A 90 2.29 12.77 29.66
CA VAL A 90 2.59 14.09 30.20
C VAL A 90 3.99 14.06 30.80
N GLU A 91 4.90 14.83 30.21
CA GLU A 91 6.26 14.98 30.67
C GLU A 91 6.56 16.48 30.79
N ASN A 92 7.01 16.93 31.96
CA ASN A 92 7.30 18.35 32.23
C ASN A 92 6.15 19.30 31.88
N ASP A 93 4.91 18.91 32.21
CA ASP A 93 3.71 19.69 31.97
C ASP A 93 3.34 19.86 30.47
N GLN A 94 3.96 19.08 29.59
CA GLN A 94 3.68 19.02 28.14
C GLN A 94 3.30 17.61 27.71
N TYR A 95 2.41 17.50 26.72
CA TYR A 95 2.10 16.22 26.10
C TYR A 95 3.22 15.84 25.14
N ARG A 96 3.78 14.64 25.32
CA ARG A 96 4.82 14.06 24.49
C ARG A 96 4.32 12.73 23.92
N ILE A 97 4.61 12.49 22.65
CA ILE A 97 4.30 11.21 22.01
C ILE A 97 5.25 10.15 22.58
N GLU A 98 4.68 9.14 23.24
CA GLU A 98 5.42 7.99 23.79
C GLU A 98 5.43 6.83 22.79
N ASN A 99 4.30 6.58 22.14
CA ASN A 99 4.17 5.52 21.15
C ASN A 99 3.33 5.97 19.96
N GLN A 100 3.70 5.50 18.76
CA GLN A 100 3.01 5.78 17.51
C GLN A 100 3.11 4.55 16.61
N TYR A 101 1.97 4.00 16.22
CA TYR A 101 1.90 2.86 15.31
C TYR A 101 0.64 2.94 14.44
N THR A 102 0.66 2.22 13.33
CA THR A 102 -0.51 2.03 12.47
C THR A 102 -1.19 0.71 12.82
N HIS A 103 -2.52 0.73 12.95
CA HIS A 103 -3.33 -0.44 13.20
C HIS A 103 -4.16 -0.76 11.96
N ASN A 104 -4.07 -2.00 11.48
CA ASN A 104 -4.85 -2.48 10.35
C ASN A 104 -6.06 -3.28 10.84
N HIS A 105 -7.24 -2.82 10.45
CA HIS A 105 -8.54 -3.45 10.75
C HIS A 105 -8.83 -4.62 9.82
N ASP A 106 -8.31 -4.56 8.59
CA ASP A 106 -8.24 -5.68 7.65
C ASP A 106 -7.04 -6.56 8.02
N LEU A 107 -7.10 -7.14 9.22
CA LEU A 107 -6.33 -8.33 9.52
C LEU A 107 -6.80 -9.39 8.52
N TRP A 108 -6.00 -9.62 7.49
CA TRP A 108 -6.09 -10.81 6.65
C TRP A 108 -6.26 -12.00 7.60
N LYS A 109 -7.48 -12.55 7.65
CA LYS A 109 -7.73 -13.80 8.35
C LYS A 109 -7.05 -14.84 7.50
N GLU A 110 -6.08 -15.54 8.09
CA GLU A 110 -5.32 -16.62 7.45
C GLU A 110 -6.19 -17.73 6.85
N ASP A 111 -7.50 -17.73 7.17
CA ASP A 111 -8.53 -18.61 6.61
C ASP A 111 -9.04 -18.19 5.22
N ASP A 112 -8.72 -16.99 4.73
CA ASP A 112 -8.94 -16.62 3.32
C ASP A 112 -7.85 -17.25 2.46
N SER A 113 -7.91 -18.58 2.37
CA SER A 113 -7.13 -19.36 1.43
C SER A 113 -7.32 -18.76 0.04
N VAL A 114 -6.22 -18.33 -0.58
CA VAL A 114 -6.19 -18.05 -2.01
C VAL A 114 -6.65 -19.34 -2.67
N GLN A 115 -7.82 -19.35 -3.31
CA GLN A 115 -8.26 -20.48 -4.12
C GLN A 115 -7.30 -20.62 -5.30
N VAL A 116 -6.19 -21.31 -5.07
CA VAL A 116 -5.32 -21.78 -6.13
C VAL A 116 -6.08 -22.91 -6.80
N TRP A 117 -6.37 -22.73 -8.09
CA TRP A 117 -6.93 -23.79 -8.93
C TRP A 117 -6.08 -25.05 -8.75
N ASN A 118 -6.68 -26.11 -8.19
CA ASN A 118 -5.96 -27.33 -7.79
C ASN A 118 -5.70 -28.29 -8.96
N GLY A 119 -5.99 -27.86 -10.19
CA GLY A 119 -5.76 -28.64 -11.41
C GLY A 119 -6.51 -29.99 -11.47
N LYS A 120 -7.51 -30.23 -10.62
CA LYS A 120 -8.32 -31.46 -10.68
C LYS A 120 -9.54 -31.25 -11.57
N GLU A 121 -9.31 -31.63 -12.83
CA GLU A 121 -10.21 -31.91 -13.97
C GLU A 121 -11.27 -30.86 -14.33
#